data_AF-A0A935CAN8-F1
#
_entry.id   AF-A0A935CAN8-F1
#
_cell.length_a   1.000
_cell.length_b   1.000
_cell.length_c   1.000
_cell.angle_alpha   90.00
_cell.angle_beta   90.00
_cell.angle_gamma   90.00
#
_symmetry.space_group_name_H-M   'P 1'
#
loop_
_entity.id
_entity.type
_entity.pdbx_description
1 polymer ?
#
loop_
_entity_poly.entity_id
_entity_poly.type
_entity_poly.pdbx_seq_one_letter_code
_entity_poly.pdbx_strand_id
1 'polypeptide(L)'
;MKFPSIELILETFLELEKRGFQFPVFRDSDEIIIFSDYSGEQGKTSKYTSYSFYILPKSQLKKTIEGINVIRKEEEHWIDNSFIEYKKIGENGDKVRKRILPRFLRTIDKSEGLIVTFLLNKNSPDYFFRHSSNQNYSDNGLNFLKPDVLRKTGNILSIISAISKKFIPQNCSLFWYSDRDDIFGGNQKNTSQTLDILLQLFNYLDINLTSIKFDYDKNEGPLSDLMAVADLSAGGVLEYYQNVYQGSNIKESSKQLIGWMNENNSNLKKLMLIGREDEKNKYLETIRNY
;
A
#
# COMPACT_ATOMS: atom_id res chain seq x y z
N MET A 1 -4.57 -3.81 -23.58
CA MET A 1 -3.57 -4.21 -22.57
C MET A 1 -4.08 -5.48 -21.87
N LYS A 2 -3.28 -6.54 -21.73
CA LYS A 2 -3.68 -7.69 -20.90
C LYS A 2 -3.05 -7.49 -19.52
N PHE A 3 -3.88 -7.52 -18.47
CA PHE A 3 -3.45 -7.52 -17.07
C PHE A 3 -3.76 -8.89 -16.46
N PRO A 4 -3.14 -9.98 -16.94
CA PRO A 4 -3.56 -11.37 -16.68
C PRO A 4 -3.25 -11.85 -15.24
N SER A 5 -3.22 -10.95 -14.27
CA SER A 5 -2.65 -11.16 -12.94
C SER A 5 -3.45 -10.46 -11.83
N ILE A 6 -4.49 -9.71 -12.20
CA ILE A 6 -5.45 -9.17 -11.26
C ILE A 6 -6.25 -10.34 -10.67
N GLU A 7 -6.53 -11.34 -11.49
CA GLU A 7 -7.14 -12.61 -11.13
C GLU A 7 -6.34 -13.31 -10.01
N LEU A 8 -5.00 -13.31 -10.09
CA LEU A 8 -4.17 -13.90 -9.04
C LEU A 8 -4.42 -13.24 -7.67
N ILE A 9 -4.53 -11.91 -7.63
CA ILE A 9 -4.83 -11.18 -6.37
C ILE A 9 -6.25 -11.51 -5.89
N LEU A 10 -7.23 -11.52 -6.79
CA LEU A 10 -8.63 -11.82 -6.47
C LEU A 10 -8.84 -13.25 -5.96
N GLU A 11 -8.21 -14.23 -6.61
CA GLU A 11 -8.20 -15.63 -6.21
C GLU A 11 -7.54 -15.81 -4.83
N THR A 12 -6.44 -15.09 -4.60
CA THR A 12 -5.78 -15.08 -3.29
C THR A 12 -6.73 -14.56 -2.21
N PHE A 13 -7.41 -13.42 -2.44
CA PHE A 13 -8.39 -12.91 -1.48
C PHE A 13 -9.55 -13.87 -1.25
N LEU A 14 -10.05 -14.54 -2.29
CA LEU A 14 -11.11 -15.54 -2.17
C LEU A 14 -10.65 -16.76 -1.33
N GLU A 15 -9.44 -17.24 -1.56
CA GLU A 15 -8.86 -18.35 -0.79
C GLU A 15 -8.68 -17.97 0.68
N LEU A 16 -8.31 -16.72 0.96
CA LEU A 16 -8.20 -16.21 2.31
C LEU A 16 -9.53 -16.15 3.07
N GLU A 17 -10.60 -15.73 2.40
CA GLU A 17 -11.94 -15.79 2.97
C GLU A 17 -12.35 -17.24 3.31
N LYS A 18 -12.07 -18.19 2.40
CA LYS A 18 -12.34 -19.62 2.63
C LYS A 18 -11.57 -20.16 3.84
N ARG A 19 -10.36 -19.64 4.11
CA ARG A 19 -9.55 -19.95 5.29
C ARG A 19 -9.97 -19.19 6.56
N GLY A 20 -11.03 -18.39 6.48
CA GLY A 20 -11.59 -17.67 7.62
C GLY A 20 -11.04 -16.27 7.85
N PHE A 21 -10.22 -15.73 6.94
CA PHE A 21 -9.83 -14.32 7.03
C PHE A 21 -11.05 -13.42 6.79
N GLN A 22 -11.36 -12.56 7.75
CA GLN A 22 -12.48 -11.63 7.68
C GLN A 22 -12.00 -10.29 7.13
N PHE A 23 -12.25 -10.04 5.85
CA PHE A 23 -12.04 -8.72 5.25
C PHE A 23 -13.06 -7.70 5.78
N PRO A 24 -12.70 -6.40 5.85
CA PRO A 24 -13.67 -5.37 6.20
C PRO A 24 -14.75 -5.27 5.11
N VAL A 25 -15.95 -4.87 5.52
CA VAL A 25 -17.08 -4.66 4.63
C VAL A 25 -17.25 -3.16 4.43
N PHE A 26 -17.02 -2.68 3.21
CA PHE A 26 -17.16 -1.27 2.87
C PHE A 26 -18.50 -0.92 2.21
N ARG A 27 -19.46 -1.87 2.15
CA ARG A 27 -20.68 -1.81 1.33
C ARG A 27 -21.50 -0.52 1.48
N ASP A 28 -21.53 0.06 2.67
CA ASP A 28 -22.36 1.23 2.99
C ASP A 28 -21.57 2.56 2.93
N SER A 29 -20.41 2.56 2.28
CA SER A 29 -19.54 3.75 2.18
C SER A 29 -19.70 4.43 0.82
N ASP A 30 -20.01 5.73 0.83
CA ASP A 30 -20.09 6.56 -0.37
C ASP A 30 -18.71 6.99 -0.90
N GLU A 31 -17.70 6.99 -0.02
CA GLU A 31 -16.35 7.42 -0.32
C GLU A 31 -15.31 6.52 0.37
N ILE A 32 -14.42 5.93 -0.42
CA ILE A 32 -13.26 5.14 0.04
C ILE A 32 -11.97 5.91 -0.23
N ILE A 33 -11.06 5.85 0.74
CA ILE A 33 -9.72 6.44 0.63
C ILE A 33 -8.70 5.31 0.66
N ILE A 34 -7.73 5.38 -0.25
CA ILE A 34 -6.54 4.51 -0.30
C ILE A 34 -5.32 5.39 -0.10
N PHE A 35 -4.56 5.13 0.97
CA PHE A 35 -3.21 5.64 1.18
C PHE A 35 -2.22 4.59 0.70
N SER A 36 -1.23 4.96 -0.09
CA SER A 36 -0.26 4.00 -0.62
C SER A 36 1.18 4.47 -0.49
N ASP A 37 2.09 3.57 -0.12
CA ASP A 37 3.52 3.83 -0.13
C ASP A 37 4.31 2.61 -0.62
N TYR A 38 5.52 2.86 -1.12
CA TYR A 38 6.34 1.88 -1.80
C TYR A 38 7.79 1.93 -1.32
N SER A 39 8.38 0.77 -1.08
CA SER A 39 9.74 0.69 -0.55
C SER A 39 10.61 -0.33 -1.29
N GLY A 40 11.92 -0.13 -1.20
CA GLY A 40 12.91 -1.06 -1.68
C GLY A 40 13.48 -0.76 -3.05
N GLU A 41 13.00 0.23 -3.80
CA GLU A 41 13.39 0.46 -5.21
C GLU A 41 14.87 0.74 -5.43
N GLN A 42 15.46 1.63 -4.62
CA GLN A 42 16.80 2.18 -4.87
C GLN A 42 17.97 1.30 -4.38
N GLY A 43 17.69 0.21 -3.65
CA GLY A 43 18.74 -0.66 -3.09
C GLY A 43 19.12 -1.80 -4.03
N LYS A 44 20.39 -1.86 -4.48
CA LYS A 44 20.96 -3.04 -5.16
C LYS A 44 20.92 -4.31 -4.29
N THR A 45 20.84 -4.14 -2.98
CA THR A 45 20.84 -5.22 -1.98
C THR A 45 19.43 -5.70 -1.60
N SER A 46 18.37 -4.97 -1.98
CA SER A 46 17.00 -5.39 -1.68
C SER A 46 16.53 -6.45 -2.67
N LYS A 47 16.15 -7.62 -2.15
CA LYS A 47 15.55 -8.71 -2.92
C LYS A 47 14.09 -8.41 -3.32
N TYR A 48 13.40 -7.58 -2.55
CA TYR A 48 11.98 -7.32 -2.73
C TYR A 48 11.70 -5.83 -2.97
N THR A 49 10.58 -5.56 -3.62
CA THR A 49 9.90 -4.27 -3.58
C THR A 49 8.62 -4.46 -2.77
N SER A 50 8.37 -3.53 -1.86
CA SER A 50 7.19 -3.54 -0.98
C SER A 50 6.16 -2.54 -1.50
N TYR A 51 4.91 -2.97 -1.62
CA TYR A 51 3.77 -2.14 -1.99
C TYR A 51 2.73 -2.20 -0.88
N SER A 52 2.48 -1.09 -0.22
CA SER A 52 1.56 -1.03 0.91
C SER A 52 0.36 -0.14 0.60
N PHE A 53 -0.83 -0.62 0.97
CA PHE A 53 -2.09 0.09 0.77
C PHE A 53 -2.89 0.06 2.06
N TYR A 54 -3.20 1.24 2.61
CA TYR A 54 -4.10 1.43 3.73
C TYR A 54 -5.43 2.00 3.22
N ILE A 55 -6.49 1.22 3.37
CA ILE A 55 -7.81 1.46 2.79
C ILE A 55 -8.82 1.64 3.91
N LEU A 56 -9.61 2.71 3.84
CA LEU A 56 -10.67 2.97 4.80
C LEU A 56 -11.82 3.80 4.20
N PRO A 57 -13.04 3.67 4.73
CA PRO A 57 -14.11 4.62 4.49
C PRO A 57 -13.73 6.02 4.94
N LYS A 58 -14.12 7.04 4.16
CA LYS A 58 -13.90 8.44 4.55
C LYS A 58 -14.57 8.80 5.89
N SER A 59 -15.65 8.14 6.26
CA SER A 59 -16.31 8.29 7.57
C SER A 59 -15.38 7.96 8.75
N GLN A 60 -14.38 7.08 8.56
CA GLN A 60 -13.39 6.73 9.58
C GLN A 60 -12.25 7.74 9.69
N LEU A 61 -12.10 8.63 8.71
CA LEU A 61 -10.97 9.57 8.60
C LEU A 61 -10.90 10.51 9.81
N LYS A 62 -12.01 11.18 10.12
CA LYS A 62 -12.10 12.16 11.21
C LYS A 62 -11.75 11.53 12.56
N LYS A 63 -12.38 10.38 12.88
CA LYS A 63 -12.16 9.65 14.14
C LYS A 63 -10.70 9.21 14.31
N THR A 64 -10.09 8.74 13.22
CA THR A 64 -8.68 8.30 13.23
C THR A 64 -7.76 9.49 13.47
N ILE A 65 -7.95 10.60 12.75
CA ILE A 65 -7.19 11.84 12.92
C ILE A 65 -7.35 12.39 14.34
N GLU A 66 -8.57 12.42 14.89
CA GLU A 66 -8.81 12.88 16.26
C GLU A 66 -8.04 12.05 17.28
N GLY A 67 -8.01 10.72 17.12
CA GLY A 67 -7.21 9.83 17.97
C GLY A 67 -5.70 10.12 17.88
N ILE A 68 -5.20 10.43 16.69
CA ILE A 68 -3.79 10.79 16.49
C ILE A 68 -3.49 12.15 17.12
N ASN A 69 -4.40 13.12 16.98
CA ASN A 69 -4.28 14.44 17.58
C ASN A 69 -4.26 14.41 19.11
N VAL A 70 -4.94 13.45 19.75
CA VAL A 70 -4.82 13.24 21.21
C VAL A 70 -3.38 12.88 21.57
N ILE A 71 -2.73 11.97 20.83
CA ILE A 71 -1.33 11.61 21.07
C ILE A 71 -0.42 12.82 20.85
N ARG A 72 -0.64 13.62 19.79
CA ARG A 72 0.12 14.86 19.53
C ARG A 72 0.02 15.86 20.68
N LYS A 73 -1.17 16.07 21.24
CA LYS A 73 -1.39 16.99 22.36
C LYS A 73 -0.71 16.55 23.65
N GLU A 74 -0.62 15.25 23.89
CA GLU A 74 0.02 14.69 25.08
C GLU A 74 1.55 14.63 24.97
N GLU A 75 2.11 14.74 23.78
CA GLU A 75 3.55 14.64 23.53
C GLU A 75 4.09 16.00 23.12
N GLU A 76 4.50 16.81 24.10
CA GLU A 76 5.00 18.19 23.95
C GLU A 76 6.15 18.36 22.94
N HIS A 77 6.80 17.28 22.52
CA HIS A 77 7.90 17.29 21.56
C HIS A 77 7.52 16.78 20.16
N TRP A 78 6.24 16.45 19.93
CA TRP A 78 5.70 16.06 18.63
C TRP A 78 4.96 17.24 17.95
N ILE A 79 5.46 18.46 18.15
CA ILE A 79 4.73 19.70 17.81
C ILE A 79 4.95 20.18 16.36
N ASP A 80 5.99 19.72 15.65
CA ASP A 80 6.40 20.36 14.38
C ASP A 80 5.70 19.83 13.11
N ASN A 81 4.37 19.58 13.14
CA ASN A 81 3.60 19.05 11.98
C ASN A 81 4.19 17.77 11.33
N SER A 82 5.18 17.16 11.97
CA SER A 82 5.95 16.09 11.37
C SER A 82 5.24 14.77 11.66
N PHE A 83 5.07 13.96 10.63
CA PHE A 83 4.47 12.64 10.74
C PHE A 83 5.54 11.61 11.10
N ILE A 84 5.11 10.37 11.35
CA ILE A 84 6.00 9.25 11.63
C ILE A 84 6.46 8.66 10.30
N GLU A 85 7.74 8.80 9.98
CA GLU A 85 8.33 8.12 8.83
C GLU A 85 9.12 6.90 9.31
N TYR A 86 9.04 5.80 8.56
CA TYR A 86 9.76 4.58 8.85
C TYR A 86 11.28 4.81 8.95
N LYS A 87 11.84 5.61 8.02
CA LYS A 87 13.28 5.94 8.02
C LYS A 87 13.71 6.69 9.27
N LYS A 88 12.80 7.42 9.93
CA LYS A 88 13.07 8.22 11.14
C LYS A 88 12.89 7.45 12.44
N ILE A 89 12.44 6.19 12.43
CA ILE A 89 12.26 5.36 13.64
C ILE A 89 13.29 4.22 13.81
N GLY A 90 14.31 4.12 12.93
CA GLY A 90 15.39 3.12 13.03
C GLY A 90 16.35 3.35 14.21
N GLU A 91 17.42 2.56 14.38
CA GLU A 91 18.31 2.59 15.57
C GLU A 91 18.80 3.99 15.96
N ASN A 92 19.21 4.82 15.00
CA ASN A 92 19.63 6.22 15.21
C ASN A 92 18.50 7.25 14.98
N GLY A 93 17.27 6.77 14.89
CA GLY A 93 16.07 7.57 14.65
C GLY A 93 15.59 8.35 15.87
N ASP A 94 14.56 9.16 15.64
CA ASP A 94 13.94 10.05 16.60
C ASP A 94 13.33 9.28 17.78
N LYS A 95 13.83 9.57 18.99
CA LYS A 95 13.39 8.93 20.24
C LYS A 95 11.92 9.21 20.55
N VAL A 96 11.41 10.39 20.20
CA VAL A 96 10.00 10.74 20.39
C VAL A 96 9.14 9.86 19.48
N ARG A 97 9.45 9.79 18.18
CA ARG A 97 8.71 8.95 17.22
C ARG A 97 8.68 7.48 17.63
N LYS A 98 9.81 6.93 18.09
CA LYS A 98 9.86 5.55 18.62
C LYS A 98 8.96 5.35 19.84
N ARG A 99 8.98 6.29 20.79
CA ARG A 99 8.18 6.21 22.02
C ARG A 99 6.68 6.25 21.72
N ILE A 100 6.25 7.08 20.76
CA ILE A 100 4.83 7.23 20.42
C ILE A 100 4.32 6.12 19.49
N LEU A 101 5.20 5.45 18.74
CA LEU A 101 4.83 4.44 17.74
C LEU A 101 3.83 3.39 18.28
N PRO A 102 4.02 2.75 19.45
CA PRO A 102 3.02 1.81 19.98
C PRO A 102 1.64 2.44 20.19
N ARG A 103 1.57 3.69 20.67
CA ARG A 103 0.31 4.40 20.89
C ARG A 103 -0.34 4.77 19.56
N PHE A 104 0.46 5.21 18.60
CA PHE A 104 0.02 5.52 17.25
C PHE A 104 -0.60 4.29 16.57
N LEU A 105 0.11 3.15 16.54
CA LEU A 105 -0.37 1.91 15.94
C LEU A 105 -1.67 1.41 16.59
N ARG A 106 -1.78 1.48 17.92
CA ARG A 106 -3.03 1.16 18.65
C ARG A 106 -4.19 2.09 18.31
N THR A 107 -3.91 3.35 17.98
CA THR A 107 -4.95 4.29 17.52
C THR A 107 -5.40 3.94 16.11
N ILE A 108 -4.46 3.61 15.22
CA ILE A 108 -4.77 3.16 13.86
C ILE A 108 -5.61 1.86 13.88
N ASP A 109 -5.36 0.95 14.81
CA ASP A 109 -6.09 -0.31 14.95
C ASP A 109 -7.59 -0.17 15.28
N LYS A 110 -8.02 1.01 15.71
CA LYS A 110 -9.42 1.33 15.97
C LYS A 110 -10.21 1.64 14.69
N SER A 111 -9.51 1.93 13.59
CA SER A 111 -10.14 2.20 12.30
C SER A 111 -10.71 0.93 11.69
N GLU A 112 -11.88 1.04 11.08
CA GLU A 112 -12.49 -0.05 10.30
C GLU A 112 -11.95 0.01 8.87
N GLY A 113 -10.83 -0.66 8.65
CA GLY A 113 -10.10 -0.59 7.38
C GLY A 113 -9.33 -1.86 7.04
N LEU A 114 -8.57 -1.79 5.95
CA LEU A 114 -7.65 -2.83 5.50
C LEU A 114 -6.26 -2.22 5.27
N ILE A 115 -5.22 -2.82 5.83
CA ILE A 115 -3.84 -2.64 5.36
C ILE A 115 -3.46 -3.91 4.62
N VAL A 116 -3.01 -3.78 3.37
CA VAL A 116 -2.42 -4.87 2.63
C VAL A 116 -1.04 -4.48 2.13
N THR A 117 -0.05 -5.34 2.39
CA THR A 117 1.33 -5.14 1.95
C THR A 117 1.80 -6.31 1.12
N PHE A 118 2.26 -6.03 -0.09
CA PHE A 118 2.79 -7.00 -1.05
C PHE A 118 4.31 -6.89 -1.10
N LEU A 119 5.01 -8.00 -0.88
CA LEU A 119 6.44 -8.13 -1.16
C LEU A 119 6.65 -8.86 -2.48
N LEU A 120 7.11 -8.15 -3.51
CA LEU A 120 7.36 -8.73 -4.82
C LEU A 120 8.86 -8.84 -5.09
N ASN A 121 9.31 -9.99 -5.59
CA ASN A 121 10.72 -10.20 -5.91
C ASN A 121 11.14 -9.27 -7.07
N LYS A 122 12.21 -8.49 -6.87
CA LYS A 122 12.73 -7.56 -7.89
C LYS A 122 13.19 -8.25 -9.17
N ASN A 123 13.63 -9.50 -9.07
CA ASN A 123 14.06 -10.29 -10.22
C ASN A 123 12.88 -10.83 -11.04
N SER A 124 11.65 -10.68 -10.55
CA SER A 124 10.41 -10.96 -11.28
C SER A 124 9.52 -9.71 -11.27
N PRO A 125 9.99 -8.59 -11.86
CA PRO A 125 9.33 -7.29 -11.73
C PRO A 125 7.99 -7.24 -12.46
N ASP A 126 7.82 -8.09 -13.47
CA ASP A 126 6.59 -8.28 -14.24
C ASP A 126 5.62 -9.24 -13.53
N TYR A 127 5.41 -9.03 -12.23
CA TYR A 127 4.61 -9.94 -11.40
C TYR A 127 3.13 -9.83 -11.77
N PHE A 128 2.62 -8.59 -11.83
CA PHE A 128 1.25 -8.33 -12.22
C PHE A 128 1.15 -7.69 -13.61
N PHE A 129 2.16 -6.95 -14.03
CA PHE A 129 2.17 -6.33 -15.35
C PHE A 129 3.23 -6.99 -16.22
N ARG A 130 2.87 -7.51 -17.41
CA ARG A 130 3.86 -8.04 -18.35
C ARG A 130 4.25 -6.98 -19.37
N HIS A 131 5.49 -6.50 -19.29
CA HIS A 131 6.09 -5.70 -20.35
C HIS A 131 6.64 -6.60 -21.47
N SER A 132 5.92 -6.76 -22.59
CA SER A 132 6.53 -7.40 -23.78
C SER A 132 7.38 -6.36 -24.51
N SER A 133 8.64 -6.67 -24.79
CA SER A 133 9.58 -5.79 -25.53
C SER A 133 9.08 -5.34 -26.91
N ASN A 134 8.06 -6.01 -27.46
CA ASN A 134 7.49 -5.74 -28.77
C ASN A 134 6.16 -4.96 -28.72
N GLN A 135 5.66 -4.59 -27.53
CA GLN A 135 4.49 -3.72 -27.42
C GLN A 135 4.93 -2.27 -27.43
N ASN A 136 4.60 -1.57 -28.50
CA ASN A 136 4.67 -0.12 -28.55
C ASN A 136 3.60 0.43 -27.59
N TYR A 137 4.03 0.87 -26.40
CA TYR A 137 3.17 1.60 -25.47
C TYR A 137 2.83 3.02 -25.98
N SER A 138 3.28 3.37 -27.21
CA SER A 138 2.92 4.59 -27.95
C SER A 138 1.43 4.85 -27.85
N ASP A 139 0.66 3.76 -27.99
CA ASP A 139 -0.78 3.78 -28.15
C ASP A 139 -1.53 3.81 -26.80
N ASN A 140 -0.82 3.58 -25.69
CA ASN A 140 -1.40 3.52 -24.33
C ASN A 140 -1.04 4.73 -23.45
N GLY A 141 -0.36 5.73 -23.99
CA GLY A 141 -0.09 7.00 -23.29
C GLY A 141 1.00 6.97 -22.21
N LEU A 142 1.67 5.84 -21.94
CA LEU A 142 2.71 5.71 -20.89
C LEU A 142 4.16 5.88 -21.34
N ASN A 143 4.39 6.35 -22.56
CA ASN A 143 5.75 6.44 -23.14
C ASN A 143 6.69 7.39 -22.39
N PHE A 144 6.14 8.23 -21.52
CA PHE A 144 6.91 9.12 -20.69
C PHE A 144 7.59 8.40 -19.51
N LEU A 145 7.14 7.18 -19.17
CA LEU A 145 7.71 6.41 -18.06
C LEU A 145 8.92 5.59 -18.53
N LYS A 146 9.98 5.60 -17.71
CA LYS A 146 11.08 4.64 -17.86
C LYS A 146 10.58 3.21 -17.63
N PRO A 147 11.20 2.17 -18.23
CA PRO A 147 10.73 0.79 -18.10
C PRO A 147 10.50 0.30 -16.66
N ASP A 148 11.40 0.65 -15.74
CA ASP A 148 11.25 0.30 -14.31
C ASP A 148 10.03 0.97 -13.66
N VAL A 149 9.82 2.25 -13.96
CA VAL A 149 8.68 3.02 -13.45
C VAL A 149 7.38 2.50 -14.08
N LEU A 150 7.39 2.15 -15.36
CA LEU A 150 6.26 1.55 -16.05
C LEU A 150 5.82 0.23 -15.40
N ARG A 151 6.77 -0.67 -15.09
CA ARG A 151 6.48 -1.93 -14.39
C ARG A 151 5.91 -1.68 -13.00
N LYS A 152 6.50 -0.75 -12.26
CA LYS A 152 6.02 -0.33 -10.94
C LYS A 152 4.58 0.20 -11.03
N THR A 153 4.31 1.15 -11.92
CA THR A 153 2.98 1.70 -12.17
C THR A 153 2.01 0.58 -12.54
N GLY A 154 2.37 -0.33 -13.44
CA GLY A 154 1.54 -1.47 -13.81
C GLY A 154 1.17 -2.38 -12.62
N ASN A 155 2.12 -2.68 -11.74
CA ASN A 155 1.86 -3.45 -10.51
C ASN A 155 0.91 -2.70 -9.57
N ILE A 156 1.14 -1.40 -9.35
CA ILE A 156 0.29 -0.55 -8.49
C ILE A 156 -1.14 -0.49 -9.02
N LEU A 157 -1.32 -0.18 -10.30
CA LEU A 157 -2.64 -0.09 -10.92
C LEU A 157 -3.37 -1.44 -10.89
N SER A 158 -2.64 -2.55 -11.07
CA SER A 158 -3.21 -3.90 -10.96
C SER A 158 -3.69 -4.20 -9.54
N ILE A 159 -2.89 -3.86 -8.53
CA ILE A 159 -3.24 -4.07 -7.12
C ILE A 159 -4.43 -3.19 -6.72
N ILE A 160 -4.42 -1.90 -7.05
CA ILE A 160 -5.53 -0.98 -6.79
C ILE A 160 -6.80 -1.49 -7.47
N SER A 161 -6.71 -1.98 -8.70
CA SER A 161 -7.85 -2.53 -9.42
C SER A 161 -8.40 -3.80 -8.79
N ALA A 162 -7.55 -4.72 -8.33
CA ALA A 162 -7.98 -5.91 -7.60
C ALA A 162 -8.67 -5.56 -6.27
N ILE A 163 -8.06 -4.64 -5.49
CA ILE A 163 -8.62 -4.12 -4.24
C ILE A 163 -9.98 -3.46 -4.51
N SER A 164 -10.07 -2.65 -5.56
CA SER A 164 -11.29 -1.93 -5.93
C SER A 164 -12.39 -2.91 -6.34
N LYS A 165 -12.08 -3.90 -7.18
CA LYS A 165 -13.03 -4.93 -7.59
C LYS A 165 -13.57 -5.73 -6.41
N LYS A 166 -12.70 -6.05 -5.44
CA LYS A 166 -13.04 -6.93 -4.32
C LYS A 166 -13.78 -6.20 -3.20
N PHE A 167 -13.31 -5.01 -2.83
CA PHE A 167 -13.69 -4.37 -1.58
C PHE A 167 -14.49 -3.08 -1.78
N ILE A 168 -14.33 -2.37 -2.89
CA ILE A 168 -14.96 -1.06 -3.08
C ILE A 168 -16.39 -1.24 -3.64
N PRO A 169 -17.41 -0.60 -3.04
CA PRO A 169 -18.77 -0.68 -3.55
C PRO A 169 -18.91 -0.06 -4.93
N GLN A 170 -19.88 -0.54 -5.68
CA GLN A 170 -20.30 0.11 -6.93
C GLN A 170 -20.90 1.49 -6.60
N ASN A 171 -20.71 2.45 -7.50
CA ASN A 171 -21.15 3.85 -7.37
C ASN A 171 -20.51 4.60 -6.19
N CYS A 172 -19.39 4.13 -5.67
CA CYS A 172 -18.59 4.81 -4.65
C CYS A 172 -17.60 5.80 -5.31
N SER A 173 -17.21 6.86 -4.60
CA SER A 173 -16.04 7.66 -4.98
C SER A 173 -14.77 7.07 -4.39
N LEU A 174 -13.70 7.03 -5.18
CA LEU A 174 -12.38 6.58 -4.76
C LEU A 174 -11.39 7.74 -4.69
N PHE A 175 -10.77 7.92 -3.54
CA PHE A 175 -9.69 8.88 -3.33
C PHE A 175 -8.39 8.12 -3.12
N TRP A 176 -7.44 8.29 -4.03
CA TRP A 176 -6.12 7.72 -3.90
C TRP A 176 -5.12 8.80 -3.47
N TYR A 177 -4.44 8.55 -2.36
CA TYR A 177 -3.41 9.39 -1.80
C TYR A 177 -2.08 8.61 -1.77
N SER A 178 -1.01 9.20 -2.27
CA SER A 178 0.31 8.57 -2.34
C SER A 178 1.41 9.59 -2.06
N ASP A 179 2.60 9.14 -1.68
CA ASP A 179 3.78 10.03 -1.71
C ASP A 179 4.07 10.47 -3.17
N ARG A 180 4.83 11.55 -3.33
CA ARG A 180 5.28 12.09 -4.63
C ARG A 180 6.27 11.14 -5.28
N ASP A 181 5.73 10.08 -5.85
CA ASP A 181 6.49 9.04 -6.49
C ASP A 181 6.63 9.29 -8.00
N ASP A 182 7.69 8.72 -8.58
CA ASP A 182 8.02 8.78 -10.01
C ASP A 182 6.89 8.23 -10.91
N ILE A 183 5.96 7.45 -10.36
CA ILE A 183 4.79 6.88 -11.08
C ILE A 183 3.86 7.95 -11.66
N PHE A 184 3.86 9.16 -11.08
CA PHE A 184 3.10 10.31 -11.56
C PHE A 184 3.97 11.31 -12.33
N GLY A 185 5.26 11.01 -12.51
CA GLY A 185 6.18 11.75 -13.38
C GLY A 185 6.28 13.26 -13.11
N GLY A 186 6.01 13.69 -11.87
CA GLY A 186 6.23 15.07 -11.39
C GLY A 186 5.39 16.18 -12.02
N ASN A 187 4.39 15.88 -12.87
CA ASN A 187 3.53 16.89 -13.48
C ASN A 187 2.07 16.41 -13.64
N GLN A 188 1.14 17.36 -13.76
CA GLN A 188 -0.30 17.06 -13.85
C GLN A 188 -0.69 16.21 -15.07
N LYS A 189 0.01 16.35 -16.19
CA LYS A 189 -0.27 15.58 -17.41
C LYS A 189 -0.03 14.09 -17.18
N ASN A 190 1.10 13.76 -16.57
CA ASN A 190 1.49 12.40 -16.24
C ASN A 190 0.52 11.79 -15.22
N THR A 191 0.07 12.56 -14.22
CA THR A 191 -1.01 12.15 -13.31
C THR A 191 -2.30 11.80 -14.05
N SER A 192 -2.74 12.67 -14.97
CA SER A 192 -3.96 12.42 -15.77
C SER A 192 -3.85 11.12 -16.57
N GLN A 193 -2.71 10.88 -17.22
CA GLN A 193 -2.49 9.66 -18.01
C GLN A 193 -2.52 8.40 -17.15
N THR A 194 -1.91 8.42 -15.96
CA THR A 194 -1.98 7.31 -15.01
C THR A 194 -3.42 7.03 -14.57
N LEU A 195 -4.22 8.08 -14.34
CA LEU A 195 -5.64 7.94 -14.00
C LEU A 195 -6.49 7.41 -15.15
N ASP A 196 -6.23 7.84 -16.39
CA ASP A 196 -6.94 7.35 -17.58
C ASP A 196 -6.78 5.83 -17.74
N ILE A 197 -5.59 5.31 -17.43
CA ILE A 197 -5.30 3.87 -17.51
C ILE A 197 -5.97 3.12 -16.37
N LEU A 198 -5.99 3.70 -15.18
CA LEU A 198 -6.74 3.13 -14.06
C LEU A 198 -8.24 3.06 -14.38
N LEU A 199 -8.80 4.09 -15.03
CA LEU A 199 -10.18 4.10 -15.50
C LEU A 199 -10.44 3.03 -16.58
N GLN A 200 -9.51 2.84 -17.52
CA GLN A 200 -9.61 1.75 -18.50
C GLN A 200 -9.60 0.37 -17.82
N LEU A 201 -8.76 0.18 -16.81
CA LEU A 201 -8.71 -1.02 -15.99
C LEU A 201 -10.03 -1.25 -15.24
N PHE A 202 -10.59 -0.19 -14.65
CA PHE A 202 -11.86 -0.27 -13.94
C PHE A 202 -13.00 -0.65 -14.88
N ASN A 203 -13.05 -0.05 -16.07
CA ASN A 203 -14.02 -0.41 -17.10
C ASN A 203 -13.86 -1.88 -17.54
N TYR A 204 -12.63 -2.35 -17.73
CA TYR A 204 -12.34 -3.74 -18.08
C TYR A 204 -12.82 -4.73 -17.01
N LEU A 205 -12.77 -4.33 -15.74
CA LEU A 205 -13.15 -5.17 -14.60
C LEU A 205 -14.59 -4.95 -14.13
N ASP A 206 -15.42 -4.21 -14.87
CA ASP A 206 -16.77 -3.83 -14.45
C ASP A 206 -16.80 -3.20 -13.04
N ILE A 207 -15.89 -2.27 -12.79
CA ILE A 207 -15.85 -1.44 -11.57
C ILE A 207 -16.48 -0.09 -11.91
N ASN A 208 -17.68 0.16 -11.40
CA ASN A 208 -18.37 1.44 -11.59
C ASN A 208 -18.14 2.33 -10.36
N LEU A 209 -17.42 3.44 -10.55
CA LEU A 209 -17.23 4.47 -9.54
C LEU A 209 -17.96 5.73 -9.93
N THR A 210 -18.42 6.51 -8.95
CA THR A 210 -18.97 7.85 -9.20
C THR A 210 -17.87 8.86 -9.51
N SER A 211 -16.71 8.73 -8.88
CA SER A 211 -15.52 9.51 -9.21
C SER A 211 -14.25 8.80 -8.78
N ILE A 212 -13.14 9.13 -9.45
CA ILE A 212 -11.79 8.84 -8.97
C ILE A 212 -11.03 10.15 -8.82
N LYS A 213 -10.36 10.32 -7.69
CA LYS A 213 -9.49 11.47 -7.43
C LYS A 213 -8.14 10.97 -6.94
N PHE A 214 -7.11 11.70 -7.33
CA PHE A 214 -5.76 11.48 -6.86
C PHE A 214 -5.20 12.76 -6.27
N ASP A 215 -4.49 12.65 -5.15
CA ASP A 215 -3.68 13.72 -4.59
C ASP A 215 -2.41 13.11 -3.99
N TYR A 216 -1.39 13.95 -3.80
CA TYR A 216 -0.10 13.52 -3.27
C TYR A 216 0.16 14.11 -1.89
N ASP A 217 1.00 13.43 -1.11
CA ASP A 217 1.46 13.96 0.17
C ASP A 217 2.19 15.30 -0.03
N LYS A 218 1.71 16.31 0.68
CA LYS A 218 2.35 17.64 0.73
C LYS A 218 3.32 17.74 1.92
N ASN A 219 3.53 16.64 2.63
CA ASN A 219 4.32 16.52 3.86
C ASN A 219 3.81 17.43 4.99
N GLU A 220 2.50 17.70 4.98
CA GLU A 220 1.87 18.63 5.89
C GLU A 220 0.48 18.13 6.29
N GLY A 221 0.26 18.10 7.60
CA GLY A 221 -1.07 17.97 8.19
C GLY A 221 -1.55 16.53 8.42
N PRO A 222 -2.85 16.37 8.72
CA PRO A 222 -3.39 15.11 9.25
C PRO A 222 -3.40 13.94 8.27
N LEU A 223 -3.38 14.22 6.96
CA LEU A 223 -3.33 13.17 5.94
C LEU A 223 -1.95 12.52 5.86
N SER A 224 -0.88 13.27 6.15
CA SER A 224 0.48 12.72 6.20
C SER A 224 0.63 11.72 7.36
N ASP A 225 -0.11 11.89 8.47
CA ASP A 225 -0.15 10.88 9.54
C ASP A 225 -0.84 9.57 9.10
N LEU A 226 -1.74 9.61 8.12
CA LEU A 226 -2.37 8.41 7.59
C LEU A 226 -1.53 7.78 6.48
N MET A 227 -0.82 8.59 5.69
CA MET A 227 0.24 8.13 4.79
C MET A 227 1.35 7.38 5.51
N ALA A 228 1.75 7.88 6.69
CA ALA A 228 2.71 7.22 7.56
C ALA A 228 2.37 5.75 7.84
N VAL A 229 1.08 5.39 7.87
CA VAL A 229 0.65 4.00 8.07
C VAL A 229 1.10 3.10 6.91
N ALA A 230 0.95 3.58 5.67
CA ALA A 230 1.39 2.86 4.49
C ALA A 230 2.93 2.77 4.45
N ASP A 231 3.65 3.86 4.75
CA ASP A 231 5.13 3.90 4.82
C ASP A 231 5.71 2.97 5.90
N LEU A 232 5.16 3.04 7.12
CA LEU A 232 5.55 2.16 8.22
C LEU A 232 5.39 0.69 7.84
N SER A 233 4.26 0.32 7.22
CA SER A 233 4.05 -1.04 6.77
C SER A 233 4.99 -1.41 5.61
N ALA A 234 5.12 -0.55 4.60
CA ALA A 234 5.98 -0.80 3.43
C ALA A 234 7.43 -1.03 3.85
N GLY A 235 7.99 -0.11 4.65
CA GLY A 235 9.36 -0.13 5.12
C GLY A 235 9.64 -1.21 6.17
N GLY A 236 8.76 -1.36 7.18
CA GLY A 236 8.92 -2.33 8.26
C GLY A 236 8.86 -3.77 7.77
N VAL A 237 7.88 -4.09 6.91
CA VAL A 237 7.72 -5.42 6.31
C VAL A 237 8.91 -5.74 5.42
N LEU A 238 9.32 -4.80 4.56
CA LEU A 238 10.47 -5.00 3.68
C LEU A 238 11.75 -5.28 4.48
N GLU A 239 12.06 -4.43 5.45
CA GLU A 239 13.30 -4.55 6.20
C GLU A 239 13.35 -5.87 6.97
N TYR A 240 12.23 -6.27 7.61
CA TYR A 240 12.17 -7.54 8.31
C TYR A 240 12.48 -8.72 7.39
N TYR A 241 11.77 -8.86 6.27
CA TYR A 241 11.94 -10.01 5.37
C TYR A 241 13.27 -10.00 4.63
N GLN A 242 13.80 -8.82 4.33
CA GLN A 242 15.13 -8.69 3.76
C GLN A 242 16.21 -9.15 4.73
N ASN A 243 16.14 -8.75 6.01
CA ASN A 243 17.14 -9.15 7.01
C ASN A 243 17.02 -10.61 7.41
N VAL A 244 15.79 -11.16 7.53
CA VAL A 244 15.58 -12.61 7.72
C VAL A 244 16.24 -13.40 6.60
N TYR A 245 16.05 -12.99 5.35
CA TYR A 245 16.65 -13.66 4.20
C TYR A 245 18.18 -13.56 4.19
N GLN A 246 18.74 -12.42 4.61
CA GLN A 246 20.19 -12.20 4.64
C GLN A 246 20.87 -12.81 5.87
N GLY A 247 20.11 -13.33 6.86
CA GLY A 247 20.67 -13.75 8.14
C GLY A 247 21.22 -12.58 8.97
N SER A 248 20.74 -11.36 8.71
CA SER A 248 21.20 -10.12 9.33
C SER A 248 20.39 -9.76 10.58
N ASN A 249 20.93 -8.86 11.42
CA ASN A 249 20.19 -8.36 12.57
C ASN A 249 18.95 -7.55 12.14
N ILE A 250 17.81 -7.84 12.76
CA ILE A 250 16.54 -7.17 12.49
C ILE A 250 16.36 -6.04 13.51
N LYS A 251 16.13 -4.81 13.04
CA LYS A 251 15.90 -3.66 13.92
C LYS A 251 14.63 -3.85 14.75
N GLU A 252 14.64 -3.30 15.96
CA GLU A 252 13.52 -3.41 16.89
C GLU A 252 12.22 -2.78 16.33
N SER A 253 12.33 -1.65 15.63
CA SER A 253 11.20 -1.01 14.95
C SER A 253 10.50 -1.96 13.97
N SER A 254 11.27 -2.76 13.25
CA SER A 254 10.78 -3.70 12.22
C SER A 254 10.11 -4.90 12.88
N LYS A 255 10.66 -5.41 13.99
CA LYS A 255 10.00 -6.44 14.80
C LYS A 255 8.67 -5.95 15.37
N GLN A 256 8.64 -4.73 15.91
CA GLN A 256 7.43 -4.12 16.42
C GLN A 256 6.37 -3.97 15.34
N LEU A 257 6.75 -3.52 14.14
CA LEU A 257 5.84 -3.36 13.00
C LEU A 257 5.34 -4.70 12.47
N ILE A 258 6.15 -5.76 12.47
CA ILE A 258 5.69 -7.12 12.14
C ILE A 258 4.79 -7.68 13.23
N GLY A 259 5.06 -7.39 14.50
CA GLY A 259 4.18 -7.74 15.62
C GLY A 259 2.79 -7.14 15.45
N TRP A 260 2.73 -5.81 15.26
CA TRP A 260 1.50 -5.09 14.95
C TRP A 260 0.85 -5.56 13.63
N MET A 261 1.68 -5.81 12.62
CA MET A 261 1.49 -6.70 11.48
C MET A 261 0.56 -7.84 11.82
N ASN A 262 1.03 -8.74 12.67
CA ASN A 262 0.43 -10.03 12.94
C ASN A 262 -0.79 -10.00 13.87
N GLU A 263 -1.06 -8.89 14.55
CA GLU A 263 -2.22 -8.73 15.41
C GLU A 263 -3.53 -8.72 14.61
N ASN A 264 -4.41 -9.69 14.90
CA ASN A 264 -5.71 -9.87 14.22
C ASN A 264 -6.93 -9.44 15.05
N ASN A 265 -6.73 -9.09 16.33
CA ASN A 265 -7.81 -8.74 17.27
C ASN A 265 -8.24 -7.26 17.18
N SER A 266 -7.89 -6.58 16.09
CA SER A 266 -8.23 -5.18 15.82
C SER A 266 -9.39 -5.03 14.83
N ASN A 267 -10.00 -3.84 14.82
CA ASN A 267 -10.96 -3.43 13.79
C ASN A 267 -10.25 -3.31 12.43
N LEU A 268 -9.02 -2.81 12.45
CA LEU A 268 -8.17 -2.76 11.27
C LEU A 268 -7.73 -4.16 10.88
N LYS A 269 -8.09 -4.60 9.68
CA LYS A 269 -7.61 -5.86 9.12
C LYS A 269 -6.28 -5.63 8.44
N LYS A 270 -5.34 -6.55 8.64
CA LYS A 270 -3.96 -6.42 8.16
C LYS A 270 -3.61 -7.67 7.39
N LEU A 271 -2.98 -7.52 6.24
CA LEU A 271 -2.59 -8.63 5.38
C LEU A 271 -1.19 -8.37 4.83
N MET A 272 -0.36 -9.41 4.86
CA MET A 272 0.98 -9.40 4.29
C MET A 272 1.09 -10.54 3.30
N LEU A 273 1.36 -10.22 2.04
CA LEU A 273 1.45 -11.16 0.92
C LEU A 273 2.86 -11.11 0.32
N ILE A 274 3.41 -12.27 -0.02
CA ILE A 274 4.67 -12.39 -0.75
C ILE A 274 4.42 -13.02 -2.11
N GLY A 275 4.93 -12.38 -3.15
CA GLY A 275 4.96 -12.92 -4.51
C GLY A 275 6.02 -14.00 -4.62
N ARG A 276 5.58 -15.22 -4.93
CA ARG A 276 6.43 -16.38 -5.22
C ARG A 276 6.30 -16.77 -6.69
N GLU A 277 7.30 -17.49 -7.16
CA GLU A 277 7.33 -18.06 -8.51
C GLU A 277 7.97 -19.44 -8.41
N ASP A 278 7.31 -20.44 -8.98
CA ASP A 278 7.88 -21.76 -9.25
C ASP A 278 8.14 -21.92 -10.76
N GLU A 279 8.60 -23.09 -11.20
CA GLU A 279 8.94 -23.33 -12.62
C GLU A 279 7.78 -23.06 -13.60
N LYS A 280 6.54 -23.00 -13.14
CA LYS A 280 5.34 -22.92 -14.00
C LYS A 280 4.41 -21.77 -13.66
N ASN A 281 4.38 -21.29 -12.42
CA ASN A 281 3.34 -20.39 -11.93
C ASN A 281 3.86 -19.31 -10.97
N LYS A 282 3.22 -18.14 -11.04
CA LYS A 282 3.32 -17.09 -10.02
C LYS A 282 2.15 -17.25 -9.06
N TYR A 283 2.40 -17.15 -7.75
CA TYR A 283 1.37 -17.21 -6.72
C TYR A 283 1.69 -16.31 -5.53
N LEU A 284 0.64 -15.79 -4.90
CA LEU A 284 0.76 -15.02 -3.66
C LEU A 284 0.60 -15.95 -2.46
N GLU A 285 1.56 -15.86 -1.55
CA GLU A 285 1.56 -16.60 -0.30
C GLU A 285 1.34 -15.61 0.85
N THR A 286 0.58 -16.03 1.86
CA THR A 286 0.50 -15.25 3.08
C THR A 286 1.75 -15.40 3.90
N ILE A 287 2.24 -14.27 4.36
CA ILE A 287 3.42 -14.21 5.19
C ILE A 287 3.14 -14.70 6.63
N ARG A 288 1.86 -14.92 6.99
CA ARG A 288 1.43 -15.45 8.28
C ARG A 288 1.08 -16.93 8.22
N ASN A 289 1.30 -17.61 9.35
CA ASN A 289 0.58 -18.84 9.68
C ASN A 289 -0.75 -18.43 10.30
N TYR A 290 -1.86 -18.89 9.70
CA TYR A 290 -3.21 -18.76 10.25
C TYR A 290 -3.40 -19.68 11.46
#